data_AF-A0AAV7CI40-F1
#
_entry.id   AF-A0AAV7CI40-F1
#
_cell.length_a   1.000
_cell.length_b   1.000
_cell.length_c   1.000
_cell.angle_alpha   90.00
_cell.angle_beta   90.00
_cell.angle_gamma   90.00
#
_symmetry.space_group_name_H-M   'P 1'
#
loop_
_entity.id
_entity.type
_entity.pdbx_description
1 polymer ?
#
loop_
_entity_poly.entity_id
_entity_poly.type
_entity_poly.pdbx_seq_one_letter_code
_entity_poly.pdbx_strand_id
1 'polypeptide(L)'
;MAPAGRRMSPPLLLLLLCAGTLRATGAAEAVSPERSLVWGPGLRADIAVPVRYFYIQAVSEDGRNLTASPGNKSFKVSIKSLSTKEFVRIHVPDPLDRNDGSFLMRYRMYGSAGEGLVIEVRHHDQHVAHSPYILKGPVYHEYCDCPEEDPDIWQQTYSCPSSEEQISKDFAPFPSIDLKRMLEEVPKRFAESRGAIVHYTILNNQIYRRSLGKYTDFKMFSDEMLQSLARKVRLPDFEFYINVGDWPVEHRKANDTPGPLPMISWCGSSDSRDIILPTYDVTHSTLEALRGVTNDLLSIQGHTVQIPGEPRWDGGCVQVPVSHDGGQPGLEAGFPIL
;
A
#
# COMPACT_ATOMS: atom_id res chain seq x y z
N MET A 1 72.27 37.30 44.98
CA MET A 1 73.52 36.50 44.93
C MET A 1 73.14 35.11 44.43
N ALA A 2 73.86 34.64 43.41
CA ALA A 2 73.71 33.35 42.74
C ALA A 2 74.06 32.16 43.70
N PRO A 3 73.85 30.86 43.36
CA PRO A 3 74.32 30.26 42.10
C PRO A 3 73.35 29.32 41.37
N ALA A 4 73.75 29.05 40.13
CA ALA A 4 73.16 28.19 39.14
C ALA A 4 74.08 26.98 38.86
N GLY A 5 73.48 25.92 38.29
CA GLY A 5 74.16 24.93 37.44
C GLY A 5 74.52 23.60 38.12
N ARG A 6 74.53 22.45 37.45
CA ARG A 6 74.31 22.10 36.03
C ARG A 6 74.39 20.56 35.89
N ARG A 7 73.72 19.99 34.87
CA ARG A 7 73.98 18.74 34.09
C ARG A 7 72.98 17.55 34.19
N MET A 8 72.14 17.49 33.14
CA MET A 8 71.65 16.35 32.30
C MET A 8 72.65 15.18 32.13
N SER A 9 72.35 13.89 31.88
CA SER A 9 71.21 12.92 31.79
C SER A 9 71.86 11.51 31.60
N PRO A 10 71.22 10.34 31.27
CA PRO A 10 69.89 9.72 31.52
C PRO A 10 70.09 8.26 32.09
N PRO A 11 69.27 7.19 31.85
CA PRO A 11 67.82 7.03 31.56
C PRO A 11 67.10 6.07 32.57
N LEU A 12 65.77 6.09 32.63
CA LEU A 12 65.00 4.86 32.87
C LEU A 12 63.65 4.93 32.15
N LEU A 13 63.52 4.06 31.17
CA LEU A 13 62.35 3.81 30.35
C LEU A 13 61.37 2.96 31.16
N LEU A 14 60.16 3.45 31.42
CA LEU A 14 59.07 2.62 31.94
C LEU A 14 57.93 2.61 30.92
N LEU A 15 57.74 1.43 30.32
CA LEU A 15 56.60 1.08 29.49
C LEU A 15 55.30 1.20 30.30
N LEU A 16 54.31 1.87 29.74
CA LEU A 16 52.90 1.65 30.06
C LEU A 16 52.15 1.41 28.76
N LEU A 17 51.81 0.13 28.54
CA LEU A 17 50.91 -0.33 27.51
C LEU A 17 49.51 0.26 27.76
N CYS A 18 49.06 1.14 26.88
CA CYS A 18 47.63 1.36 26.66
C CYS A 18 47.27 0.71 25.32
N ALA A 19 46.96 -0.59 25.37
CA ALA A 19 46.23 -1.25 24.31
C ALA A 19 44.79 -0.71 24.32
N GLY A 20 44.60 0.45 23.68
CA GLY A 20 43.27 0.93 23.34
C GLY A 20 42.69 -0.03 22.32
N THR A 21 41.76 -0.87 22.75
CA THR A 21 40.86 -1.57 21.82
C THR A 21 40.16 -0.52 20.99
N LEU A 22 40.57 -0.35 19.73
CA LEU A 22 39.69 0.22 18.72
C LEU A 22 38.46 -0.68 18.69
N ARG A 23 37.40 -0.26 19.37
CA ARG A 23 36.06 -0.74 19.07
C ARG A 23 35.85 -0.39 17.60
N ALA A 24 35.85 -1.41 16.75
CA ALA A 24 35.42 -1.28 15.38
C ALA A 24 34.07 -0.58 15.42
N THR A 25 34.04 0.67 14.94
CA THR A 25 32.81 1.29 14.47
C THR A 25 32.20 0.28 13.52
N GLY A 26 31.02 -0.25 13.86
CA GLY A 26 30.39 -1.36 13.14
C GLY A 26 30.48 -1.10 11.64
N ALA A 27 31.28 -1.91 10.95
CA ALA A 27 31.24 -1.94 9.51
C ALA A 27 29.79 -2.26 9.16
N ALA A 28 29.16 -1.41 8.34
CA ALA A 28 27.85 -1.71 7.79
C ALA A 28 27.92 -3.15 7.24
N GLU A 29 27.07 -4.02 7.78
CA GLU A 29 27.12 -5.44 7.47
C GLU A 29 26.93 -5.59 5.95
N ALA A 30 27.91 -6.22 5.28
CA ALA A 30 27.96 -6.26 3.84
C ALA A 30 26.74 -7.05 3.30
N VAL A 31 26.06 -6.46 2.31
CA VAL A 31 24.89 -7.06 1.66
C VAL A 31 25.38 -8.12 0.67
N SER A 32 24.82 -9.32 0.77
CA SER A 32 24.99 -10.41 -0.18
C SER A 32 23.85 -10.38 -1.21
N PRO A 33 24.10 -10.00 -2.48
CA PRO A 33 23.05 -9.85 -3.49
C PRO A 33 22.33 -11.17 -3.78
N GLU A 34 23.09 -12.27 -3.84
CA GLU A 34 22.60 -13.61 -4.20
C GLU A 34 21.68 -14.20 -3.12
N ARG A 35 21.96 -13.90 -1.85
CA ARG A 35 21.19 -14.39 -0.69
C ARG A 35 20.04 -13.48 -0.28
N SER A 36 20.04 -12.24 -0.75
CA SER A 36 18.96 -11.29 -0.54
C SER A 36 17.65 -11.83 -1.12
N LEU A 37 16.51 -11.31 -0.67
CA LEU A 37 15.18 -11.82 -1.07
C LEU A 37 14.39 -10.73 -1.78
N VAL A 38 13.55 -11.12 -2.75
CA VAL A 38 12.62 -10.20 -3.42
C VAL A 38 11.26 -10.88 -3.57
N TRP A 39 10.19 -10.23 -3.13
CA TRP A 39 8.83 -10.79 -3.18
C TRP A 39 7.78 -9.68 -3.21
N GLY A 40 6.58 -9.99 -3.70
CA GLY A 40 5.44 -9.09 -3.64
C GLY A 40 4.56 -9.09 -4.89
N PRO A 41 3.38 -8.46 -4.84
CA PRO A 41 2.39 -8.50 -5.92
C PRO A 41 2.86 -7.82 -7.20
N GLY A 42 3.76 -6.84 -7.10
CA GLY A 42 4.35 -6.16 -8.24
C GLY A 42 5.28 -7.02 -9.09
N LEU A 43 5.58 -8.27 -8.69
CA LEU A 43 6.28 -9.23 -9.52
C LEU A 43 5.34 -10.16 -10.30
N ARG A 44 4.03 -9.92 -10.24
CA ARG A 44 3.02 -10.72 -10.94
C ARG A 44 2.42 -9.94 -12.12
N ALA A 45 2.22 -10.60 -13.25
CA ALA A 45 1.66 -9.99 -14.45
C ALA A 45 0.14 -9.76 -14.36
N ASP A 46 -0.57 -10.69 -13.72
CA ASP A 46 -2.03 -10.81 -13.64
C ASP A 46 -2.72 -9.79 -12.72
N ILE A 47 -2.00 -9.17 -11.79
CA ILE A 47 -2.55 -8.12 -10.92
C ILE A 47 -2.44 -6.76 -11.60
N ALA A 48 -3.55 -6.07 -11.84
CA ALA A 48 -3.58 -4.70 -12.38
C ALA A 48 -4.00 -3.68 -11.31
N VAL A 49 -3.01 -3.07 -10.66
CA VAL A 49 -3.20 -2.00 -9.65
C VAL A 49 -2.61 -0.67 -10.12
N PRO A 50 -3.07 0.49 -9.59
CA PRO A 50 -2.57 1.80 -9.98
C PRO A 50 -1.05 1.94 -9.84
N VAL A 51 -0.53 1.42 -8.72
CA VAL A 51 0.90 1.31 -8.44
C VAL A 51 1.22 -0.11 -8.03
N ARG A 52 2.20 -0.70 -8.71
CA ARG A 52 2.72 -2.03 -8.41
C ARG A 52 3.88 -1.90 -7.44
N TYR A 53 3.99 -2.84 -6.50
CA TYR A 53 5.04 -2.79 -5.50
C TYR A 53 5.56 -4.17 -5.12
N PHE A 54 6.80 -4.23 -4.69
CA PHE A 54 7.44 -5.44 -4.15
C PHE A 54 8.51 -5.06 -3.14
N TYR A 55 8.88 -6.01 -2.28
CA TYR A 55 9.87 -5.85 -1.23
C TYR A 55 11.21 -6.44 -1.65
N ILE A 56 12.28 -5.86 -1.12
CA ILE A 56 13.65 -6.37 -1.21
C ILE A 56 14.18 -6.47 0.22
N GLN A 57 14.55 -7.67 0.67
CA GLN A 57 15.22 -7.88 1.96
C GLN A 57 16.72 -7.98 1.73
N ALA A 58 17.50 -7.11 2.37
CA ALA A 58 18.94 -7.25 2.40
C ALA A 58 19.34 -8.39 3.34
N VAL A 59 20.20 -9.28 2.86
CA VAL A 59 20.73 -10.41 3.62
C VAL A 59 22.24 -10.30 3.65
N SER A 60 22.86 -10.61 4.79
CA SER A 60 24.31 -10.57 4.93
C SER A 60 25.00 -11.78 4.32
N GLU A 61 26.33 -11.70 4.18
CA GLU A 61 27.15 -12.84 3.73
C GLU A 61 27.01 -14.09 4.62
N ASP A 62 26.60 -13.93 5.88
CA ASP A 62 26.34 -15.05 6.79
C ASP A 62 24.94 -15.68 6.57
N GLY A 63 24.12 -15.09 5.70
CA GLY A 63 22.74 -15.54 5.44
C GLY A 63 21.72 -15.03 6.46
N ARG A 64 22.05 -13.99 7.24
CA ARG A 64 21.13 -13.36 8.20
C ARG A 64 20.42 -12.18 7.55
N ASN A 65 19.10 -12.04 7.77
CA ASN A 65 18.38 -10.84 7.37
C ASN A 65 18.95 -9.63 8.12
N LEU A 66 19.32 -8.59 7.38
CA LEU A 66 19.68 -7.32 8.01
C LEU A 66 18.44 -6.72 8.68
N THR A 67 18.63 -6.17 9.87
CA THR A 67 17.58 -5.51 10.66
C THR A 67 17.74 -3.99 10.69
N ALA A 68 18.76 -3.48 9.99
CA ALA A 68 19.08 -2.07 9.88
C ALA A 68 19.40 -1.76 8.41
N SER A 69 19.20 -0.51 8.01
CA SER A 69 19.49 -0.08 6.65
C SER A 69 20.97 -0.28 6.29
N PRO A 70 21.29 -1.00 5.19
CA PRO A 70 22.64 -1.03 4.63
C PRO A 70 23.00 0.24 3.85
N GLY A 71 22.08 1.20 3.73
CA GLY A 71 22.23 2.45 2.98
C GLY A 71 21.05 2.72 2.05
N ASN A 72 20.62 3.97 1.98
CA ASN A 72 19.40 4.40 1.26
C ASN A 72 19.43 4.17 -0.28
N LYS A 73 20.60 3.88 -0.86
CA LYS A 73 20.77 3.59 -2.30
C LYS A 73 21.41 2.23 -2.54
N SER A 74 21.15 1.28 -1.64
CA SER A 74 21.71 -0.07 -1.74
C SER A 74 21.22 -0.82 -2.97
N PHE A 75 20.01 -0.55 -3.44
CA PHE A 75 19.42 -1.28 -4.56
C PHE A 75 19.03 -0.33 -5.69
N LYS A 76 19.29 -0.78 -6.92
CA LYS A 76 18.86 -0.13 -8.15
C LYS A 76 17.90 -1.04 -8.89
N VAL A 77 16.75 -0.51 -9.26
CA VAL A 77 15.72 -1.24 -10.01
C VAL A 77 15.53 -0.61 -11.37
N SER A 78 15.50 -1.43 -12.42
CA SER A 78 15.10 -0.99 -13.76
C SER A 78 14.04 -1.91 -14.34
N ILE A 79 13.00 -1.31 -14.92
CA ILE A 79 11.85 -2.03 -15.49
C ILE A 79 11.67 -1.59 -16.93
N LYS A 80 11.55 -2.56 -17.83
CA LYS A 80 11.39 -2.35 -19.28
C LYS A 80 10.38 -3.34 -19.85
N SER A 81 9.83 -3.05 -21.04
CA SER A 81 9.12 -4.08 -21.79
C SER A 81 10.07 -5.23 -22.14
N LEU A 82 9.55 -6.45 -22.13
CA LEU A 82 10.24 -7.64 -22.57
C LEU A 82 10.58 -7.58 -24.07
N SER A 83 9.72 -6.96 -24.87
CA SER A 83 9.91 -6.80 -26.31
C SER A 83 10.66 -5.50 -26.61
N THR A 84 11.76 -5.58 -27.35
CA THR A 84 12.52 -4.39 -27.77
C THR A 84 11.78 -3.53 -28.81
N LYS A 85 10.69 -4.06 -29.38
CA LYS A 85 9.82 -3.36 -30.34
C LYS A 85 8.72 -2.57 -29.65
N GLU A 86 8.47 -2.82 -28.36
CA GLU A 86 7.43 -2.18 -27.58
C GLU A 86 8.05 -1.15 -26.63
N PHE A 87 7.56 0.08 -26.67
CA PHE A 87 7.92 1.10 -25.71
C PHE A 87 6.75 1.36 -24.76
N VAL A 88 6.95 1.08 -23.48
CA VAL A 88 6.00 1.39 -22.42
C VAL A 88 6.61 2.41 -21.48
N ARG A 89 5.91 3.53 -21.27
CA ARG A 89 6.32 4.52 -20.26
C ARG A 89 6.04 3.98 -18.87
N ILE A 90 7.08 3.81 -18.07
CA ILE A 90 7.00 3.32 -16.69
C ILE A 90 7.75 4.31 -15.79
N HIS A 91 7.10 4.78 -14.72
CA HIS A 91 7.76 5.56 -13.68
C HIS A 91 8.28 4.62 -12.59
N VAL A 92 9.60 4.61 -12.44
CA VAL A 92 10.36 3.72 -11.56
C VAL A 92 11.23 4.59 -10.63
N PRO A 93 10.70 5.07 -9.49
CA PRO A 93 11.49 5.77 -8.49
C PRO A 93 12.54 4.84 -7.82
N ASP A 94 13.46 5.43 -7.05
CA ASP A 94 14.38 4.67 -6.21
C ASP A 94 13.61 3.84 -5.16
N PRO A 95 14.06 2.62 -4.81
CA PRO A 95 13.47 1.84 -3.73
C PRO A 95 13.47 2.61 -2.41
N LEU A 96 12.35 2.53 -1.70
CA LEU A 96 12.15 3.20 -0.42
C LEU A 96 12.76 2.37 0.71
N ASP A 97 13.75 2.91 1.40
CA ASP A 97 14.37 2.28 2.57
C ASP A 97 13.41 2.33 3.77
N ARG A 98 13.07 1.16 4.33
CA ARG A 98 12.16 1.04 5.49
C ARG A 98 12.90 1.08 6.84
N ASN A 99 14.22 1.29 6.82
CA ASN A 99 15.11 1.35 8.00
C ASN A 99 15.15 0.07 8.85
N ASP A 100 14.55 -1.02 8.38
CA ASP A 100 14.52 -2.33 9.04
C ASP A 100 15.35 -3.38 8.26
N GLY A 101 16.18 -2.94 7.31
CA GLY A 101 16.94 -3.80 6.40
C GLY A 101 16.15 -4.29 5.18
N SER A 102 14.87 -3.92 5.07
CA SER A 102 14.06 -4.11 3.88
C SER A 102 13.81 -2.81 3.12
N PHE A 103 13.50 -2.94 1.83
CA PHE A 103 13.19 -1.85 0.92
C PHE A 103 11.87 -2.12 0.22
N LEU A 104 11.09 -1.07 0.00
CA LEU A 104 9.84 -1.11 -0.75
C LEU A 104 10.05 -0.48 -2.12
N MET A 105 10.03 -1.31 -3.15
CA MET A 105 10.05 -0.87 -4.53
C MET A 105 8.63 -0.63 -5.03
N ARG A 106 8.39 0.51 -5.69
CA ARG A 106 7.08 0.91 -6.23
C ARG A 106 7.24 1.42 -7.64
N TYR A 107 6.34 1.08 -8.55
CA TYR A 107 6.38 1.59 -9.91
C TYR A 107 4.98 1.76 -10.50
N ARG A 108 4.86 2.73 -11.39
CA ARG A 108 3.60 3.03 -12.09
C ARG A 108 3.78 2.88 -13.59
N MET A 109 2.85 2.17 -14.23
CA MET A 109 2.80 2.04 -15.68
C MET A 109 1.87 3.10 -16.28
N TYR A 110 2.27 3.70 -17.40
CA TYR A 110 1.47 4.66 -18.17
C TYR A 110 1.02 4.10 -19.53
N GLY A 111 1.28 2.81 -19.76
CA GLY A 111 0.80 2.02 -20.89
C GLY A 111 0.89 0.54 -20.53
N SER A 112 0.10 -0.29 -21.19
CA SER A 112 0.18 -1.75 -21.01
C SER A 112 1.34 -2.33 -21.83
N ALA A 113 1.97 -3.39 -21.32
CA ALA A 113 2.95 -4.18 -22.07
C ALA A 113 2.29 -5.47 -22.56
N GLY A 114 2.34 -5.76 -23.87
CA GLY A 114 1.67 -6.92 -24.45
C GLY A 114 2.42 -8.23 -24.26
N GLU A 115 3.75 -8.22 -24.43
CA GLU A 115 4.58 -9.43 -24.33
C GLU A 115 5.07 -9.70 -22.90
N GLY A 116 5.15 -8.66 -22.08
CA GLY A 116 5.60 -8.77 -20.70
C GLY A 116 6.54 -7.66 -20.26
N LEU A 117 7.04 -7.77 -19.03
CA LEU A 117 8.05 -6.88 -18.46
C LEU A 117 9.28 -7.66 -18.01
N VAL A 118 10.43 -6.99 -18.03
CA VAL A 118 11.66 -7.43 -17.38
C VAL A 118 11.97 -6.46 -16.24
N ILE A 119 12.08 -6.99 -15.03
CA ILE A 119 12.45 -6.25 -13.82
C ILE A 119 13.84 -6.70 -13.40
N GLU A 120 14.80 -5.78 -13.47
CA GLU A 120 16.16 -6.02 -12.99
C GLU A 120 16.35 -5.33 -11.64
N VAL A 121 16.72 -6.10 -10.62
CA VAL A 121 17.09 -5.61 -9.29
C VAL A 121 18.58 -5.86 -9.12
N ARG A 122 19.34 -4.80 -8.83
CA ARG A 122 20.80 -4.87 -8.71
C ARG A 122 21.33 -4.22 -7.44
N HIS A 123 22.38 -4.80 -6.87
CA HIS A 123 23.23 -4.24 -5.83
C HIS A 123 24.67 -4.18 -6.37
N HIS A 124 25.27 -2.99 -6.47
CA HIS A 124 26.61 -2.79 -7.05
C HIS A 124 26.84 -3.58 -8.36
N ASP A 125 25.91 -3.43 -9.32
CA ASP A 125 25.87 -4.10 -10.63
C ASP A 125 25.65 -5.62 -10.65
N GLN A 126 25.54 -6.26 -9.48
CA GLN A 126 25.19 -7.68 -9.37
C GLN A 126 23.68 -7.86 -9.25
N HIS A 127 23.15 -8.91 -9.87
CA HIS A 127 21.73 -9.26 -9.75
C HIS A 127 21.39 -9.71 -8.34
N VAL A 128 20.26 -9.22 -7.83
CA VAL A 128 19.75 -9.56 -6.50
C VAL A 128 18.78 -10.73 -6.61
N ALA A 129 19.01 -11.77 -5.81
CA ALA A 129 18.21 -12.99 -5.77
C ALA A 129 18.06 -13.61 -7.17
N HIS A 130 16.82 -13.77 -7.64
CA HIS A 130 16.50 -14.35 -8.96
C HIS A 130 16.39 -13.32 -10.08
N SER A 131 16.85 -12.08 -9.87
CA SER A 131 16.86 -11.07 -10.92
C SER A 131 17.67 -11.56 -12.14
N PRO A 132 17.24 -11.29 -13.39
CA PRO A 132 16.02 -10.56 -13.78
C PRO A 132 14.72 -11.35 -13.59
N TYR A 133 13.66 -10.67 -13.14
CA TYR A 133 12.31 -11.21 -13.06
C TYR A 133 11.58 -10.94 -14.38
N ILE A 134 11.05 -11.99 -15.00
CA ILE A 134 10.33 -11.91 -16.28
C ILE A 134 8.84 -12.12 -16.02
N LEU A 135 8.07 -11.05 -16.14
CA LEU A 135 6.61 -11.10 -16.07
C LEU A 135 6.10 -11.40 -17.49
N LYS A 136 5.77 -12.66 -17.76
CA LYS A 136 5.29 -13.10 -19.06
C LYS A 136 3.81 -12.76 -19.25
N GLY A 137 3.44 -12.38 -20.48
CA GLY A 137 2.06 -12.11 -20.85
C GLY A 137 1.70 -10.63 -20.70
N PRO A 138 0.44 -10.26 -20.98
CA PRO A 138 0.03 -8.88 -20.92
C PRO A 138 0.12 -8.35 -19.49
N VAL A 139 0.79 -7.22 -19.32
CA VAL A 139 0.88 -6.50 -18.05
C VAL A 139 0.14 -5.18 -18.22
N TYR A 140 -1.06 -5.13 -17.66
CA TYR A 140 -1.95 -3.99 -17.83
C TYR A 140 -1.62 -2.83 -16.88
N HIS A 141 -1.78 -1.62 -17.40
CA HIS A 141 -1.75 -0.39 -16.62
C HIS A 141 -3.15 0.01 -16.14
N GLU A 142 -3.22 0.94 -15.20
CA GLU A 142 -4.46 1.39 -14.53
C GLU A 142 -5.63 1.77 -15.46
N TYR A 143 -5.33 2.35 -16.62
CA TYR A 143 -6.36 2.84 -17.55
C TYR A 143 -6.68 1.87 -18.69
N CYS A 144 -6.19 0.62 -18.63
CA CYS A 144 -6.65 -0.45 -19.52
C CYS A 144 -8.13 -0.74 -19.24
N ASP A 145 -8.98 -0.73 -20.25
CA ASP A 145 -10.36 -1.20 -20.13
C ASP A 145 -10.39 -2.70 -20.45
N CYS A 146 -10.06 -3.49 -19.42
CA CYS A 146 -9.68 -4.90 -19.53
C CYS A 146 -10.31 -5.69 -18.37
N PRO A 147 -11.65 -5.66 -18.23
CA PRO A 147 -12.33 -6.24 -17.08
C PRO A 147 -12.27 -7.77 -17.10
N GLU A 148 -11.98 -8.36 -15.95
CA GLU A 148 -12.23 -9.78 -15.71
C GLU A 148 -13.75 -10.04 -15.67
N GLU A 149 -14.21 -11.03 -16.42
CA GLU A 149 -15.64 -11.34 -16.55
C GLU A 149 -16.17 -12.09 -15.33
N ASP A 150 -15.32 -12.88 -14.67
CA ASP A 150 -15.67 -13.65 -13.47
C ASP A 150 -15.15 -12.95 -12.19
N PRO A 151 -16.04 -12.38 -11.35
CA PRO A 151 -15.66 -11.74 -10.10
C PRO A 151 -14.90 -12.65 -9.14
N ASP A 152 -15.14 -13.96 -9.16
CA ASP A 152 -14.46 -14.91 -8.27
C ASP A 152 -13.00 -15.11 -8.72
N ILE A 153 -12.75 -15.16 -10.04
CA ILE A 153 -11.39 -15.19 -10.59
C ILE A 153 -10.67 -13.89 -10.22
N TRP A 154 -11.33 -12.75 -10.36
CA TRP A 154 -10.77 -11.46 -9.96
C TRP A 154 -10.43 -11.45 -8.47
N GLN A 155 -11.35 -11.85 -7.59
CA GLN A 155 -11.13 -11.90 -6.14
C GLN A 155 -9.92 -12.79 -5.77
N GLN A 156 -9.84 -13.99 -6.35
CA GLN A 156 -8.75 -14.93 -6.12
C GLN A 156 -7.41 -14.39 -6.63
N THR A 157 -7.40 -13.78 -7.82
CA THR A 157 -6.20 -13.20 -8.44
C THR A 157 -5.58 -12.14 -7.53
N TYR A 158 -6.41 -11.26 -6.99
CA TYR A 158 -5.98 -10.23 -6.05
C TYR A 158 -5.78 -10.79 -4.64
N SER A 159 -6.14 -12.04 -4.35
CA SER A 159 -6.03 -12.61 -3.00
C SER A 159 -6.83 -11.80 -1.97
N CYS A 160 -7.96 -11.24 -2.40
CA CYS A 160 -8.90 -10.57 -1.51
C CYS A 160 -9.59 -11.61 -0.60
N PRO A 161 -9.84 -11.31 0.68
CA PRO A 161 -10.57 -12.22 1.55
C PRO A 161 -12.00 -12.44 1.04
N SER A 162 -12.52 -13.66 1.22
CA SER A 162 -13.88 -14.02 0.81
C SER A 162 -14.97 -13.33 1.65
N SER A 163 -14.60 -12.83 2.83
CA SER A 163 -15.49 -12.11 3.74
C SER A 163 -14.71 -11.05 4.50
N GLU A 164 -15.32 -9.87 4.67
CA GLU A 164 -14.79 -8.77 5.47
C GLU A 164 -15.76 -8.48 6.63
N GLU A 165 -15.22 -8.37 7.85
CA GLU A 165 -16.02 -8.26 9.06
C GLU A 165 -16.77 -6.92 9.09
N GLN A 166 -16.12 -5.83 8.69
CA GLN A 166 -16.72 -4.50 8.64
C GLN A 166 -17.88 -4.46 7.63
N ILE A 167 -17.67 -4.96 6.41
CA ILE A 167 -18.72 -5.01 5.38
C ILE A 167 -19.92 -5.82 5.88
N SER A 168 -19.67 -7.00 6.46
CA SER A 168 -20.73 -7.87 6.97
C SER A 168 -21.56 -7.19 8.08
N LYS A 169 -20.91 -6.43 8.97
CA LYS A 169 -21.59 -5.66 10.03
C LYS A 169 -22.42 -4.51 9.48
N ASP A 170 -21.90 -3.81 8.47
CA ASP A 170 -22.58 -2.67 7.87
C ASP A 170 -23.84 -3.09 7.08
N PHE A 171 -23.81 -4.26 6.45
CA PHE A 171 -24.96 -4.81 5.74
C PHE A 171 -25.97 -5.55 6.63
N ALA A 172 -25.60 -5.94 7.86
CA ALA A 172 -26.47 -6.68 8.76
C ALA A 172 -27.85 -6.02 9.04
N PRO A 173 -27.98 -4.68 9.16
CA PRO A 173 -29.27 -4.01 9.31
C PRO A 173 -30.17 -4.04 8.06
N PHE A 174 -29.64 -4.49 6.91
CA PHE A 174 -30.28 -4.38 5.60
C PHE A 174 -30.48 -5.77 4.95
N PRO A 175 -31.37 -6.62 5.48
CA PRO A 175 -31.61 -7.96 4.92
C PRO A 175 -32.20 -7.91 3.49
N SER A 176 -32.84 -6.80 3.14
CA SER A 176 -33.32 -6.51 1.78
C SER A 176 -33.26 -5.01 1.52
N ILE A 177 -32.96 -4.63 0.28
CA ILE A 177 -32.88 -3.23 -0.14
C ILE A 177 -34.10 -2.87 -0.99
N ASP A 178 -34.92 -1.92 -0.53
CA ASP A 178 -36.07 -1.40 -1.27
C ASP A 178 -35.68 -0.15 -2.07
N LEU A 179 -35.33 -0.34 -3.34
CA LEU A 179 -34.91 0.74 -4.24
C LEU A 179 -36.02 1.78 -4.48
N LYS A 180 -37.30 1.38 -4.48
CA LYS A 180 -38.42 2.33 -4.67
C LYS A 180 -38.51 3.28 -3.49
N ARG A 181 -38.42 2.73 -2.28
CA ARG A 181 -38.39 3.51 -1.05
C ARG A 181 -37.17 4.44 -1.01
N MET A 182 -35.99 3.95 -1.42
CA MET A 182 -34.79 4.80 -1.49
C MET A 182 -34.97 5.96 -2.47
N LEU A 183 -35.53 5.71 -3.66
CA LEU A 183 -35.79 6.74 -4.67
C LEU A 183 -36.71 7.86 -4.15
N GLU A 184 -37.64 7.54 -3.27
CA GLU A 184 -38.56 8.52 -2.68
C GLU A 184 -38.02 9.21 -1.43
N GLU A 185 -37.39 8.47 -0.51
CA GLU A 185 -36.95 8.99 0.79
C GLU A 185 -35.58 9.68 0.72
N VAL A 186 -34.61 9.16 -0.03
CA VAL A 186 -33.23 9.69 -0.04
C VAL A 186 -33.17 11.15 -0.49
N PRO A 187 -33.83 11.56 -1.59
CA PRO A 187 -33.82 12.96 -2.01
C PRO A 187 -34.37 13.89 -0.91
N LYS A 188 -35.52 13.53 -0.33
CA LYS A 188 -36.22 14.35 0.67
C LYS A 188 -35.47 14.43 2.00
N ARG A 189 -34.93 13.30 2.46
CA ARG A 189 -34.27 13.21 3.78
C ARG A 189 -32.85 13.73 3.77
N PHE A 190 -32.09 13.43 2.73
CA PHE A 190 -30.64 13.63 2.73
C PHE A 190 -30.19 14.65 1.68
N ALA A 191 -30.72 14.60 0.46
CA ALA A 191 -30.29 15.54 -0.58
C ALA A 191 -30.77 16.97 -0.31
N GLU A 192 -32.02 17.16 0.10
CA GLU A 192 -32.56 18.51 0.40
C GLU A 192 -31.95 19.11 1.66
N SER A 193 -31.65 18.30 2.67
CA SER A 193 -31.15 18.76 3.97
C SER A 193 -29.62 18.95 4.00
N ARG A 194 -28.86 18.02 3.41
CA ARG A 194 -27.37 18.01 3.44
C ARG A 194 -26.76 18.45 2.12
N GLY A 195 -27.40 18.14 1.00
CA GLY A 195 -26.95 18.55 -0.33
C GLY A 195 -25.73 17.82 -0.90
N ALA A 196 -25.26 16.74 -0.28
CA ALA A 196 -24.03 16.03 -0.66
C ALA A 196 -24.28 14.56 -1.06
N ILE A 197 -25.39 14.28 -1.75
CA ILE A 197 -25.76 12.91 -2.13
C ILE A 197 -25.56 12.71 -3.63
N VAL A 198 -25.07 11.53 -4.01
CA VAL A 198 -24.96 11.10 -5.41
C VAL A 198 -25.64 9.74 -5.56
N HIS A 199 -26.56 9.65 -6.52
CA HIS A 199 -27.18 8.39 -6.93
C HIS A 199 -26.35 7.80 -8.06
N TYR A 200 -25.87 6.57 -7.86
CA TYR A 200 -25.14 5.80 -8.86
C TYR A 200 -25.97 4.62 -9.33
N THR A 201 -25.81 4.30 -10.61
CA THR A 201 -26.43 3.16 -11.27
C THR A 201 -25.36 2.51 -12.14
N ILE A 202 -25.10 1.23 -11.93
CA ILE A 202 -24.22 0.44 -12.78
C ILE A 202 -25.12 -0.44 -13.63
N LEU A 203 -24.98 -0.33 -14.96
CA LEU A 203 -25.74 -1.13 -15.92
C LEU A 203 -24.81 -1.57 -17.04
N ASN A 204 -24.73 -2.87 -17.30
CA ASN A 204 -23.85 -3.47 -18.30
C ASN A 204 -22.41 -2.95 -18.18
N ASN A 205 -21.87 -2.96 -16.94
CA ASN A 205 -20.53 -2.43 -16.60
C ASN A 205 -20.30 -0.94 -16.94
N GLN A 206 -21.36 -0.16 -17.18
CA GLN A 206 -21.29 1.29 -17.38
C GLN A 206 -21.84 2.03 -16.16
N ILE A 207 -21.13 3.08 -15.78
CA ILE A 207 -21.45 3.88 -14.59
C ILE A 207 -22.27 5.09 -15.00
N TYR A 208 -23.50 5.15 -14.52
CA TYR A 208 -24.38 6.31 -14.59
C TYR A 208 -24.47 6.95 -13.22
N ARG A 209 -24.61 8.27 -13.20
CA ARG A 209 -24.71 9.03 -11.95
C ARG A 209 -25.64 10.20 -12.07
N ARG A 210 -26.26 10.57 -10.95
CA ARG A 210 -27.07 11.76 -10.78
C ARG A 210 -26.75 12.40 -9.44
N SER A 211 -26.20 13.61 -9.48
CA SER A 211 -25.97 14.41 -8.28
C SER A 211 -27.30 14.90 -7.70
N LEU A 212 -27.48 14.71 -6.40
CA LEU A 212 -28.65 15.13 -5.63
C LEU A 212 -28.19 16.11 -4.55
N GLY A 213 -28.18 17.39 -4.89
CA GLY A 213 -27.79 18.48 -4.00
C GLY A 213 -26.73 19.42 -4.58
N LYS A 214 -26.27 20.35 -3.75
CA LYS A 214 -25.35 21.44 -4.14
C LYS A 214 -23.87 21.11 -3.91
N TYR A 215 -23.55 20.27 -2.94
CA TYR A 215 -22.20 20.00 -2.43
C TYR A 215 -21.71 18.62 -2.86
N THR A 216 -21.75 18.34 -4.16
CA THR A 216 -21.41 17.00 -4.71
C THR A 216 -20.05 16.94 -5.39
N ASP A 217 -19.14 17.91 -5.16
CA ASP A 217 -17.86 17.93 -5.91
C ASP A 217 -16.90 16.82 -5.49
N PHE A 218 -16.99 16.37 -4.23
CA PHE A 218 -16.27 15.21 -3.69
C PHE A 218 -16.65 13.88 -4.36
N LYS A 219 -17.67 13.86 -5.21
CA LYS A 219 -17.99 12.70 -6.07
C LYS A 219 -16.81 12.27 -6.95
N MET A 220 -15.86 13.17 -7.22
CA MET A 220 -14.66 12.81 -7.99
C MET A 220 -13.93 11.59 -7.42
N PHE A 221 -13.88 11.45 -6.08
CA PHE A 221 -13.22 10.31 -5.43
C PHE A 221 -13.98 9.00 -5.64
N SER A 222 -15.31 9.02 -5.48
CA SER A 222 -16.15 7.86 -5.76
C SER A 222 -16.17 7.51 -7.25
N ASP A 223 -16.14 8.51 -8.15
CA ASP A 223 -16.06 8.25 -9.58
C ASP A 223 -14.75 7.57 -9.97
N GLU A 224 -13.61 8.05 -9.45
CA GLU A 224 -12.29 7.49 -9.73
C GLU A 224 -12.21 6.03 -9.26
N MET A 225 -12.72 5.75 -8.06
CA MET A 225 -12.82 4.39 -7.50
C MET A 225 -13.69 3.48 -8.38
N LEU A 226 -14.91 3.90 -8.71
CA LEU A 226 -15.83 3.08 -9.51
C LEU A 226 -15.29 2.85 -10.92
N GLN A 227 -14.70 3.85 -11.55
CA GLN A 227 -14.07 3.70 -12.86
C GLN A 227 -12.86 2.77 -12.81
N SER A 228 -12.05 2.83 -11.75
CA SER A 228 -10.94 1.90 -11.50
C SER A 228 -11.44 0.45 -11.41
N LEU A 229 -12.54 0.22 -10.71
CA LEU A 229 -13.14 -1.12 -10.58
C LEU A 229 -13.72 -1.61 -11.92
N ALA A 230 -14.54 -0.79 -12.60
CA ALA A 230 -15.21 -1.18 -13.84
C ALA A 230 -14.24 -1.54 -14.98
N ARG A 231 -13.02 -0.98 -14.95
CA ARG A 231 -11.92 -1.31 -15.88
C ARG A 231 -11.26 -2.67 -15.62
N LYS A 232 -11.41 -3.22 -14.41
CA LYS A 232 -10.66 -4.40 -13.91
C LYS A 232 -11.54 -5.61 -13.67
N VAL A 233 -12.82 -5.41 -13.40
CA VAL A 233 -13.79 -6.48 -13.17
C VAL A 233 -15.14 -6.03 -13.68
N ARG A 234 -15.89 -6.97 -14.26
CA ARG A 234 -17.25 -6.74 -14.69
C ARG A 234 -18.15 -6.58 -13.47
N LEU A 235 -18.60 -5.35 -13.25
CA LEU A 235 -19.51 -5.04 -12.15
C LEU A 235 -20.93 -5.52 -12.51
N PRO A 236 -21.67 -6.09 -11.53
CA PRO A 236 -23.07 -6.44 -11.75
C PRO A 236 -23.94 -5.19 -11.92
N ASP A 237 -25.19 -5.40 -12.33
CA ASP A 237 -26.17 -4.33 -12.44
C ASP A 237 -26.79 -4.03 -11.07
N PHE A 238 -26.61 -2.80 -10.57
CA PHE A 238 -27.19 -2.37 -9.29
C PHE A 238 -27.26 -0.84 -9.17
N GLU A 239 -28.04 -0.37 -8.20
CA GLU A 239 -28.21 1.04 -7.87
C GLU A 239 -27.94 1.29 -6.39
N PHE A 240 -27.34 2.43 -6.07
CA PHE A 240 -26.97 2.79 -4.71
C PHE A 240 -26.78 4.31 -4.57
N TYR A 241 -26.71 4.77 -3.32
CA TYR A 241 -26.51 6.17 -3.00
C TYR A 241 -25.26 6.33 -2.15
N ILE A 242 -24.39 7.24 -2.58
CA ILE A 242 -23.21 7.66 -1.81
C ILE A 242 -23.50 9.05 -1.24
N ASN A 243 -23.30 9.20 0.06
CA ASN A 243 -23.09 10.48 0.71
C ASN A 243 -21.61 10.85 0.60
N VAL A 244 -21.34 11.95 -0.09
CA VAL A 244 -19.98 12.46 -0.32
C VAL A 244 -19.59 13.57 0.66
N GLY A 245 -20.42 13.83 1.68
CA GLY A 245 -20.11 14.77 2.76
C GLY A 245 -19.32 14.13 3.90
N ASP A 246 -18.85 14.99 4.82
CA ASP A 246 -17.93 14.61 5.90
C ASP A 246 -18.58 13.83 7.05
N TRP A 247 -19.92 13.86 7.16
CA TRP A 247 -20.66 13.28 8.27
C TRP A 247 -21.62 12.19 7.78
N PRO A 248 -21.80 11.09 8.54
CA PRO A 248 -22.78 10.06 8.22
C PRO A 248 -24.21 10.65 8.26
N VAL A 249 -25.14 10.01 7.55
CA VAL A 249 -26.49 10.56 7.34
C VAL A 249 -27.62 9.69 7.90
N GLU A 250 -27.45 8.38 8.04
CA GLU A 250 -28.51 7.49 8.51
C GLU A 250 -28.34 7.15 9.99
N HIS A 251 -29.18 7.75 10.84
CA HIS A 251 -29.16 7.55 12.29
C HIS A 251 -30.35 6.73 12.82
N ARG A 252 -31.24 6.26 11.94
CA ARG A 252 -32.29 5.32 12.35
C ARG A 252 -31.67 4.03 12.87
N LYS A 253 -32.27 3.46 13.90
CA LYS A 253 -31.88 2.15 14.46
C LYS A 253 -32.44 1.03 13.60
N ALA A 254 -31.80 -0.14 13.65
CA ALA A 254 -32.23 -1.32 12.90
C ALA A 254 -33.69 -1.75 13.21
N ASN A 255 -34.20 -1.41 14.39
CA ASN A 255 -35.57 -1.73 14.82
C ASN A 255 -36.58 -0.59 14.64
N ASP A 256 -36.19 0.54 14.03
CA ASP A 256 -37.11 1.65 13.77
C ASP A 256 -38.12 1.29 12.67
N THR A 257 -39.31 1.92 12.71
CA THR A 257 -40.31 1.81 11.64
C THR A 257 -40.64 3.22 11.09
N PRO A 258 -40.32 3.51 9.82
CA PRO A 258 -39.63 2.64 8.87
C PRO A 258 -38.11 2.57 9.18
N GLY A 259 -37.48 1.42 8.89
CA GLY A 259 -36.07 1.17 9.25
C GLY A 259 -35.05 2.06 8.52
N PRO A 260 -33.74 1.86 8.77
CA PRO A 260 -32.69 2.64 8.13
C PRO A 260 -32.65 2.42 6.61
N LEU A 261 -32.08 3.38 5.88
CA LEU A 261 -31.79 3.27 4.45
C LEU A 261 -30.30 2.94 4.26
N PRO A 262 -29.94 2.06 3.31
CA PRO A 262 -28.54 1.72 3.05
C PRO A 262 -27.85 2.86 2.31
N MET A 263 -27.28 3.78 3.06
CA MET A 263 -26.49 4.90 2.55
C MET A 263 -25.01 4.56 2.65
N ILE A 264 -24.27 4.72 1.56
CA ILE A 264 -22.81 4.54 1.58
C ILE A 264 -22.16 5.87 1.97
N SER A 265 -21.21 5.86 2.90
CA SER A 265 -20.53 7.07 3.41
C SER A 265 -19.03 6.84 3.61
N TRP A 266 -18.25 7.92 3.62
CA TRP A 266 -16.80 7.88 3.90
C TRP A 266 -16.45 7.67 5.37
N CYS A 267 -17.43 7.86 6.26
CA CYS A 267 -17.27 7.76 7.70
C CYS A 267 -18.57 7.30 8.36
N GLY A 268 -18.45 6.77 9.58
CA GLY A 268 -19.55 6.29 10.40
C GLY A 268 -19.25 6.43 11.89
N SER A 269 -20.26 6.17 12.71
CA SER A 269 -20.17 6.11 14.16
C SER A 269 -21.01 4.96 14.71
N SER A 270 -20.94 4.70 16.03
CA SER A 270 -21.80 3.73 16.71
C SER A 270 -23.30 4.02 16.55
N ASP A 271 -23.62 5.28 16.27
CA ASP A 271 -24.98 5.82 16.23
C ASP A 271 -25.46 6.07 14.80
N SER A 272 -24.67 5.70 13.79
CA SER A 272 -25.06 5.68 12.38
C SER A 272 -25.20 4.26 11.85
N ARG A 273 -25.89 4.12 10.72
CA ARG A 273 -26.08 2.85 9.99
C ARG A 273 -25.65 2.95 8.52
N ASP A 274 -24.88 3.96 8.19
CA ASP A 274 -24.22 4.08 6.91
C ASP A 274 -23.26 2.90 6.67
N ILE A 275 -23.15 2.46 5.42
CA ILE A 275 -22.20 1.45 4.95
C ILE A 275 -20.89 2.16 4.63
N ILE A 276 -19.79 1.75 5.26
CA ILE A 276 -18.56 2.53 5.26
C ILE A 276 -17.61 2.10 4.14
N LEU A 277 -17.15 3.07 3.35
CA LEU A 277 -16.05 2.90 2.40
C LEU A 277 -14.72 3.27 3.04
N PRO A 278 -13.59 2.79 2.47
CA PRO A 278 -12.30 3.44 2.68
C PRO A 278 -12.44 4.95 2.42
N THR A 279 -11.94 5.78 3.35
CA THR A 279 -12.08 7.23 3.27
C THR A 279 -11.48 7.78 1.97
N TYR A 280 -12.06 8.86 1.44
CA TYR A 280 -11.65 9.44 0.16
C TYR A 280 -10.14 9.74 0.07
N ASP A 281 -9.48 10.09 1.17
CA ASP A 281 -8.03 10.33 1.22
C ASP A 281 -7.22 9.06 0.94
N VAL A 282 -7.64 7.91 1.48
CA VAL A 282 -7.02 6.60 1.25
C VAL A 282 -7.20 6.19 -0.21
N THR A 283 -8.42 6.34 -0.72
CA THR A 283 -8.78 6.05 -2.11
C THR A 283 -7.96 6.91 -3.07
N HIS A 284 -7.92 8.22 -2.85
CA HIS A 284 -7.15 9.14 -3.69
C HIS A 284 -5.65 8.84 -3.62
N SER A 285 -5.11 8.65 -2.42
CA SER A 285 -3.69 8.30 -2.22
C SER A 285 -3.32 7.03 -2.99
N THR A 286 -4.20 6.03 -3.03
CA THR A 286 -3.98 4.76 -3.72
C THR A 286 -4.04 4.91 -5.25
N LEU A 287 -5.08 5.55 -5.78
CA LEU A 287 -5.27 5.70 -7.22
C LEU A 287 -4.23 6.65 -7.87
N GLU A 288 -3.80 7.66 -7.12
CA GLU A 288 -2.94 8.75 -7.58
C GLU A 288 -1.46 8.63 -7.19
N ALA A 289 -1.10 7.56 -6.46
CA ALA A 289 0.28 7.24 -6.13
C ALA A 289 1.17 7.26 -7.39
N LEU A 290 2.32 7.94 -7.28
CA LEU A 290 3.31 8.11 -8.35
C LEU A 290 2.80 8.78 -9.64
N ARG A 291 1.60 9.40 -9.62
CA ARG A 291 1.04 10.26 -10.67
C ARG A 291 0.86 11.70 -10.19
N GLY A 292 -0.03 11.91 -9.23
CA GLY A 292 -0.34 13.21 -8.62
C GLY A 292 0.00 13.28 -7.14
N VAL A 293 0.12 12.14 -6.46
CA VAL A 293 0.44 12.03 -5.04
C VAL A 293 1.85 11.45 -4.90
N THR A 294 2.75 12.24 -4.30
CA THR A 294 4.13 11.84 -4.00
C THR A 294 4.30 11.22 -2.62
N ASN A 295 3.49 11.66 -1.64
CA ASN A 295 3.42 11.12 -0.28
C ASN A 295 2.21 10.18 -0.16
N ASP A 296 2.24 9.07 -0.89
CA ASP A 296 1.18 8.07 -0.85
C ASP A 296 1.28 7.14 0.39
N LEU A 297 0.25 6.34 0.63
CA LEU A 297 0.19 5.40 1.76
C LEU A 297 1.31 4.37 1.77
N LEU A 298 1.99 4.10 0.65
CA LEU A 298 3.15 3.22 0.65
C LEU A 298 4.42 3.98 1.00
N SER A 299 4.50 5.29 0.73
CA SER A 299 5.70 6.11 0.99
C SER A 299 5.95 6.34 2.47
N ILE A 300 4.92 6.28 3.33
CA ILE A 300 5.08 6.47 4.78
C ILE A 300 5.99 5.41 5.40
N GLN A 301 6.11 4.23 4.80
CA GLN A 301 6.92 3.13 5.32
C GLN A 301 8.42 3.48 5.37
N GLY A 302 8.89 4.39 4.51
CA GLY A 302 10.27 4.84 4.48
C GLY A 302 10.60 6.04 5.35
N HIS A 303 9.60 6.63 5.98
CA HIS A 303 9.76 7.75 6.91
C HIS A 303 9.71 7.31 8.37
N THR A 304 9.82 6.00 8.64
CA THR A 304 9.97 5.47 9.99
C THR A 304 11.38 5.73 10.51
N VAL A 305 11.59 6.90 11.10
CA VAL A 305 12.84 7.24 11.78
C VAL A 305 12.91 6.46 13.09
N GLN A 306 13.94 5.63 13.26
CA GLN A 306 14.34 5.20 14.60
C GLN A 306 14.94 6.39 15.34
N ILE A 307 14.29 6.85 16.40
CA ILE A 307 14.83 7.88 17.29
C ILE A 307 15.89 7.20 18.17
N PRO A 308 17.18 7.62 18.11
CA PRO A 308 18.23 6.99 18.90
C PRO A 308 17.94 7.11 20.41
N GLY A 309 17.80 5.96 21.09
CA GLY A 309 17.54 5.91 22.53
C GLY A 309 16.08 5.80 22.94
N GLU A 310 15.12 5.88 22.01
CA GLU A 310 13.74 5.49 22.25
C GLU A 310 13.51 4.05 21.76
N PRO A 311 12.91 3.16 22.58
CA PRO A 311 12.38 1.91 22.05
C PRO A 311 11.37 2.25 20.95
N ARG A 312 11.31 1.40 19.91
CA ARG A 312 10.24 1.48 18.91
C ARG A 312 8.93 1.57 19.70
N TRP A 313 8.09 2.56 19.37
CA TRP A 313 6.72 2.55 19.88
C TRP A 313 6.05 1.31 19.29
N ASP A 314 6.12 0.20 20.03
CA ASP A 314 5.29 -0.98 19.84
C ASP A 314 3.90 -0.54 20.28
N GLY A 315 3.27 0.33 19.48
CA GLY A 315 1.85 0.62 19.61
C GLY A 315 1.17 -0.73 19.57
N GLY A 316 0.70 -1.18 20.74
CA GLY A 316 0.14 -2.50 20.93
C GLY A 316 -1.09 -2.68 20.06
N CYS A 317 -0.90 -3.06 18.81
CA CYS A 317 -1.76 -4.06 18.21
C CYS A 317 -1.52 -5.29 19.07
N VAL A 318 -2.51 -5.62 19.91
CA VAL A 318 -2.57 -6.88 20.64
C VAL A 318 -2.23 -7.98 19.64
N GLN A 319 -1.03 -8.54 19.76
CA GLN A 319 -0.70 -9.78 19.08
C GLN A 319 -1.63 -10.82 19.65
N VAL A 320 -2.66 -11.19 18.90
CA VAL A 320 -3.38 -12.43 19.15
C VAL A 320 -2.34 -13.54 18.98
N PRO A 321 -2.04 -14.35 20.01
CA PRO A 321 -0.97 -15.32 19.93
C PRO A 321 -1.36 -16.39 18.90
N VAL A 322 -0.66 -16.40 17.77
CA VAL A 322 -0.67 -17.55 16.86
C VAL A 322 0.27 -18.57 17.48
N SER A 323 -0.30 -19.62 18.05
CA SER A 323 0.43 -20.80 18.50
C SER A 323 1.20 -21.40 17.31
N HIS A 324 2.51 -21.24 17.32
CA HIS A 324 3.43 -21.92 16.42
C HIS A 324 3.50 -23.41 16.78
N ASP A 325 2.79 -24.25 16.03
CA ASP A 325 3.28 -25.59 15.72
C ASP A 325 4.08 -25.50 14.41
N GLY A 326 5.28 -26.09 14.44
CA GLY A 326 6.32 -25.87 13.45
C GLY A 326 5.95 -26.28 12.02
N GLY A 327 6.24 -25.38 11.06
CA GLY A 327 6.22 -25.68 9.63
C GLY A 327 6.27 -24.43 8.75
N GLN A 328 7.45 -24.13 8.20
CA GLN A 328 7.78 -23.14 7.14
C GLN A 328 7.43 -21.66 7.36
N PRO A 329 8.28 -20.70 6.92
CA PRO A 329 7.97 -19.28 7.01
C PRO A 329 6.84 -18.94 6.03
N GLY A 330 5.69 -18.55 6.60
CA GLY A 330 4.48 -18.22 5.86
C GLY A 330 4.63 -16.95 5.02
N LEU A 331 3.95 -16.97 3.88
CA LEU A 331 3.64 -15.78 3.08
C LEU A 331 3.07 -14.69 4.01
N GLU A 332 3.75 -13.56 4.13
CA GLU A 332 3.05 -12.31 4.44
C GLU A 332 2.10 -12.03 3.27
N ALA A 333 0.81 -12.27 3.47
CA ALA A 333 -0.24 -11.84 2.57
C ALA A 333 -0.25 -10.30 2.60
N GLY A 334 0.48 -9.69 1.66
CA GLY A 334 0.34 -8.27 1.37
C GLY A 334 -1.10 -8.02 0.92
N PHE A 335 -1.86 -7.28 1.72
CA PHE A 335 -3.18 -6.83 1.33
C PHE A 335 -3.07 -6.00 0.04
N PRO A 336 -3.82 -6.34 -1.01
CA PRO A 336 -4.06 -5.40 -2.09
C PRO A 336 -4.89 -4.26 -1.50
N ILE A 337 -4.30 -3.08 -1.47
CA ILE A 337 -5.07 -1.86 -1.25
C ILE A 337 -5.76 -1.57 -2.59
N LEU A 338 -7.05 -1.89 -2.66
CA LEU A 338 -7.97 -1.43 -3.70
C LEU A 338 -8.99 -0.48 -3.07
#